data_AF-A0A2E6WTR4-F1
#
_entry.id   AF-A0A2E6WTR4-F1
#
_cell.length_a   1.000
_cell.length_b   1.000
_cell.length_c   1.000
_cell.angle_alpha   90.00
_cell.angle_beta   90.00
_cell.angle_gamma   90.00
#
_symmetry.space_group_name_H-M   'P 1'
#
loop_
_entity.id
_entity.type
_entity.pdbx_description
1 polymer ?
#
loop_
_entity_poly.entity_id
_entity_poly.type
_entity_poly.pdbx_seq_one_letter_code
_entity_poly.pdbx_strand_id
1 'polypeptide(L)'
;MKKCIYITHIVFFLILMSCSNNNDSNNIITQTISVDSEASAEDSATEQNKELIEKAKDTENVQIYLQEYESEELNHHPGFKECSKSRSKVGGRGGGNTFDYNLCIYDNMRTLVNTFFESINTSNLDNILKVVDEDSKSTVTKLLEDKINKFSTNNSKLTWMEESEPRKTGSRNMSMYINISQDENSIDRWLISFTELGKKGSGLWVIKSVQENQ
;
A
#
# COMPACT_ATOMS: atom_id res chain seq x y z
N MET A 1 38.80 4.65 44.92
CA MET A 1 39.47 3.92 43.81
C MET A 1 38.60 2.69 43.53
N LYS A 2 38.00 2.43 42.37
CA LYS A 2 38.43 2.58 40.98
C LYS A 2 37.20 2.87 40.09
N LYS A 3 37.27 3.90 39.27
CA LYS A 3 36.44 4.11 38.07
C LYS A 3 37.33 3.77 36.85
N CYS A 4 36.69 3.48 35.72
CA CYS A 4 37.26 3.45 34.37
C CYS A 4 37.94 2.14 33.91
N ILE A 5 37.15 1.17 33.44
CA ILE A 5 37.56 0.29 32.34
C ILE A 5 36.29 0.00 31.52
N TYR A 6 36.01 0.81 30.49
CA TYR A 6 35.13 0.42 29.36
C TYR A 6 35.27 1.46 28.23
N ILE A 7 36.50 1.64 27.73
CA ILE A 7 36.79 2.40 26.51
C ILE A 7 37.84 1.61 25.71
N THR A 8 37.45 0.46 25.15
CA THR A 8 38.32 -0.30 24.22
C THR A 8 37.55 -1.10 23.16
N HIS A 9 36.26 -0.83 22.91
CA HIS A 9 35.48 -1.55 21.89
C HIS A 9 34.90 -0.67 20.76
N ILE A 10 35.22 0.63 20.73
CA ILE A 10 34.71 1.58 19.71
C ILE A 10 35.66 1.77 18.51
N VAL A 11 36.86 1.15 18.51
CA VAL A 11 37.88 1.43 17.46
C VAL A 11 38.06 0.28 16.45
N PHE A 12 37.40 -0.87 16.62
CA PHE A 12 37.68 -2.06 15.79
C PHE A 12 36.70 -2.31 14.62
N PHE A 13 35.71 -1.44 14.36
CA PHE A 13 34.68 -1.69 13.34
C PHE A 13 34.67 -0.72 12.14
N LEU A 14 35.74 0.06 11.92
CA LEU A 14 35.79 1.09 10.87
C LEU A 14 36.77 0.84 9.71
N ILE A 15 37.31 -0.37 9.56
CA ILE A 15 38.20 -0.68 8.44
C ILE A 15 37.82 -2.04 7.90
N LEU A 16 36.89 -2.08 6.94
CA LEU A 16 36.75 -3.10 5.89
C LEU A 16 35.45 -2.81 5.13
N MET A 17 35.55 -2.04 4.04
CA MET A 17 34.80 -2.17 2.79
C MET A 17 35.10 -0.97 1.87
N SER A 18 36.37 -0.89 1.43
CA SER A 18 36.72 -0.19 0.21
C SER A 18 36.80 -1.25 -0.89
N CYS A 19 35.77 -1.31 -1.74
CA CYS A 19 35.88 -2.00 -3.02
C CYS A 19 35.61 -0.99 -4.15
N SER A 20 36.70 -0.78 -4.89
CA SER A 20 36.81 -0.30 -6.26
C SER A 20 35.58 -0.54 -7.12
N ASN A 21 35.22 0.44 -7.94
CA ASN A 21 34.96 0.13 -9.34
C ASN A 21 35.44 1.26 -10.25
N ASN A 22 36.25 0.83 -11.21
CA ASN A 22 36.91 1.61 -12.24
C ASN A 22 35.91 2.31 -13.15
N ASN A 23 36.29 3.53 -13.53
CA ASN A 23 35.90 4.14 -14.79
C ASN A 23 36.45 3.29 -15.94
N ASP A 24 35.59 2.88 -16.87
CA ASP A 24 35.99 2.72 -18.26
C ASP A 24 34.91 3.31 -19.16
N SER A 25 35.35 4.26 -19.98
CA SER A 25 34.62 4.87 -21.07
C SER A 25 34.97 4.16 -22.38
N ASN A 26 34.00 4.14 -23.31
CA ASN A 26 34.13 3.90 -24.75
C ASN A 26 34.36 2.46 -25.24
N ASN A 27 33.37 1.87 -25.93
CA ASN A 27 33.35 1.83 -27.41
C ASN A 27 32.15 1.06 -27.99
N ILE A 28 31.45 1.73 -28.91
CA ILE A 28 30.98 1.29 -30.24
C ILE A 28 30.89 -0.22 -30.49
N ILE A 29 29.66 -0.72 -30.71
CA ILE A 29 29.40 -1.74 -31.73
C ILE A 29 28.18 -1.29 -32.54
N THR A 30 28.45 -0.73 -33.71
CA THR A 30 27.53 -0.74 -34.85
C THR A 30 27.62 -2.13 -35.47
N GLN A 31 26.55 -2.90 -35.45
CA GLN A 31 26.40 -4.04 -36.37
C GLN A 31 25.00 -4.02 -36.97
N THR A 32 24.96 -3.59 -38.22
CA THR A 32 23.86 -3.78 -39.16
C THR A 32 23.95 -5.21 -39.67
N ILE A 33 22.93 -6.03 -39.44
CA ILE A 33 22.61 -7.17 -40.32
C ILE A 33 21.11 -7.12 -40.58
N SER A 34 20.78 -6.92 -41.85
CA SER A 34 19.47 -6.99 -42.47
C SER A 34 19.06 -8.44 -42.77
N VAL A 35 17.75 -8.63 -42.94
CA VAL A 35 17.04 -9.51 -43.91
C VAL A 35 15.95 -10.42 -43.27
N ASP A 36 14.73 -10.20 -43.77
CA ASP A 36 13.52 -11.04 -43.95
C ASP A 36 12.63 -11.54 -42.79
N SER A 37 11.41 -10.97 -42.78
CA SER A 37 10.10 -11.63 -42.98
C SER A 37 10.01 -13.14 -42.69
N GLU A 38 9.22 -13.57 -41.70
CA GLU A 38 7.76 -13.83 -41.76
C GLU A 38 7.32 -14.71 -40.54
N ALA A 39 6.17 -14.32 -39.96
CA ALA A 39 5.16 -15.13 -39.24
C ALA A 39 5.42 -15.87 -37.90
N SER A 40 4.50 -15.56 -36.95
CA SER A 40 3.84 -16.44 -35.94
C SER A 40 4.63 -16.76 -34.65
N ALA A 41 4.15 -16.65 -33.40
CA ALA A 41 2.92 -16.27 -32.67
C ALA A 41 3.39 -15.82 -31.26
N GLU A 42 2.74 -14.99 -30.44
CA GLU A 42 1.43 -15.14 -29.77
C GLU A 42 1.06 -13.76 -29.18
N ASP A 43 -0.06 -13.19 -29.61
CA ASP A 43 -0.70 -11.99 -29.05
C ASP A 43 -2.09 -12.41 -28.55
N SER A 44 -2.17 -12.82 -27.27
CA SER A 44 -3.37 -13.44 -26.67
C SER A 44 -4.23 -12.44 -25.88
N ALA A 45 -4.33 -11.19 -26.33
CA ALA A 45 -5.20 -10.20 -25.70
C ALA A 45 -6.04 -9.35 -26.68
N THR A 46 -5.80 -9.49 -27.99
CA THR A 46 -6.35 -8.58 -28.99
C THR A 46 -7.54 -9.17 -29.76
N GLU A 47 -7.75 -10.49 -29.72
CA GLU A 47 -8.79 -11.17 -30.50
C GLU A 47 -10.19 -11.11 -29.86
N GLN A 48 -10.29 -11.17 -28.52
CA GLN A 48 -11.59 -11.07 -27.83
C GLN A 48 -12.26 -9.69 -28.01
N ASN A 49 -11.47 -8.64 -28.18
CA ASN A 49 -11.99 -7.29 -28.39
C ASN A 49 -12.50 -7.05 -29.82
N LYS A 50 -12.08 -7.85 -30.81
CA LYS A 50 -12.51 -7.66 -32.20
C LYS A 50 -13.84 -8.37 -32.49
N GLU A 51 -14.03 -9.57 -31.93
CA GLU A 51 -15.29 -10.32 -32.06
C GLU A 51 -16.46 -9.66 -31.31
N LEU A 52 -16.19 -8.97 -30.19
CA LEU A 52 -17.18 -8.20 -29.44
C LEU A 52 -17.62 -6.91 -30.16
N ILE A 53 -16.72 -6.27 -30.92
CA ILE A 53 -17.03 -5.04 -31.67
C ILE A 53 -17.79 -5.34 -32.97
N GLU A 54 -17.56 -6.49 -33.61
CA GLU A 54 -18.29 -6.89 -34.82
C GLU A 54 -19.73 -7.37 -34.55
N LYS A 55 -20.04 -7.86 -33.33
CA LYS A 55 -21.43 -8.19 -32.93
C LYS A 55 -22.30 -6.97 -32.58
N ALA A 56 -21.73 -5.76 -32.51
CA ALA A 56 -22.43 -4.55 -32.07
C ALA A 56 -23.01 -3.70 -33.21
N LYS A 57 -23.22 -4.27 -34.40
CA LYS A 57 -23.77 -3.53 -35.55
C LYS A 57 -25.23 -3.81 -35.91
N ASP A 58 -25.92 -4.71 -35.23
CA ASP A 58 -27.34 -4.94 -35.46
C ASP A 58 -28.16 -4.77 -34.18
N THR A 59 -28.88 -3.65 -34.18
CA THR A 59 -30.28 -3.49 -33.72
C THR A 59 -30.62 -3.80 -32.26
N GLU A 60 -30.84 -2.71 -31.51
CA GLU A 60 -31.98 -2.58 -30.58
C GLU A 60 -32.00 -3.51 -29.35
N ASN A 61 -30.98 -3.40 -28.49
CA ASN A 61 -31.07 -3.65 -27.04
C ASN A 61 -29.82 -3.13 -26.32
N VAL A 62 -29.61 -1.80 -26.31
CA VAL A 62 -28.48 -1.15 -25.60
C VAL A 62 -28.84 -0.91 -24.12
N GLN A 63 -29.45 -1.89 -23.47
CA GLN A 63 -29.82 -1.77 -22.06
C GLN A 63 -29.44 -3.00 -21.23
N ILE A 64 -28.50 -3.81 -21.74
CA ILE A 64 -27.94 -4.97 -21.02
C ILE A 64 -26.41 -5.01 -21.18
N TYR A 65 -25.69 -3.90 -21.03
CA TYR A 65 -24.21 -3.92 -20.81
C TYR A 65 -23.75 -2.66 -20.06
N LEU A 66 -24.44 -2.33 -18.97
CA LEU A 66 -23.91 -1.48 -17.91
C LEU A 66 -24.09 -2.24 -16.60
N GLN A 67 -23.49 -3.43 -16.51
CA GLN A 67 -23.15 -3.95 -15.19
C GLN A 67 -21.97 -3.10 -14.75
N GLU A 68 -22.26 -2.11 -13.91
CA GLU A 68 -21.29 -1.21 -13.31
C GLU A 68 -20.20 -2.08 -12.68
N TYR A 69 -19.03 -2.16 -13.32
CA TYR A 69 -17.89 -2.88 -12.77
C TYR A 69 -17.38 -2.06 -11.58
N GLU A 70 -17.94 -2.35 -10.41
CA GLU A 70 -17.49 -1.79 -9.15
C GLU A 70 -16.03 -2.21 -8.94
N SER A 71 -15.14 -1.24 -8.73
CA SER A 71 -13.72 -1.54 -8.63
C SER A 71 -13.43 -2.47 -7.45
N GLU A 72 -12.40 -3.30 -7.58
CA GLU A 72 -11.92 -4.16 -6.50
C GLU A 72 -11.62 -3.36 -5.23
N GLU A 73 -11.17 -2.11 -5.37
CA GLU A 73 -10.90 -1.19 -4.25
C GLU A 73 -12.18 -0.83 -3.49
N LEU A 74 -13.27 -0.48 -4.20
CA LEU A 74 -14.57 -0.17 -3.59
C LEU A 74 -15.24 -1.40 -2.96
N ASN A 75 -15.09 -2.56 -3.61
CA ASN A 75 -15.56 -3.84 -3.07
C ASN A 75 -14.80 -4.25 -1.80
N HIS A 76 -13.50 -3.95 -1.74
CA HIS A 76 -12.66 -4.24 -0.57
C HIS A 76 -13.02 -3.34 0.61
N HIS A 77 -13.24 -2.04 0.35
CA HIS A 77 -13.75 -1.12 1.35
C HIS A 77 -14.49 0.05 0.70
N PRO A 78 -15.76 0.32 1.05
CA PRO A 78 -16.57 1.35 0.36
C PRO A 78 -16.03 2.77 0.55
N GLY A 79 -15.21 3.01 1.57
CA GLY A 79 -14.51 4.29 1.78
C GLY A 79 -13.24 4.47 0.92
N PHE A 80 -12.83 3.46 0.15
CA PHE A 80 -11.65 3.58 -0.70
C PHE A 80 -11.91 4.44 -1.93
N LYS A 81 -10.85 5.10 -2.40
CA LYS A 81 -10.76 5.71 -3.71
C LYS A 81 -10.21 4.69 -4.71
N GLU A 82 -10.63 4.81 -5.96
CA GLU A 82 -10.20 3.95 -7.07
C GLU A 82 -8.81 4.37 -7.61
N CYS A 83 -7.76 4.10 -6.84
CA CYS A 83 -6.41 4.58 -7.14
C CYS A 83 -5.79 3.88 -8.36
N SER A 84 -6.22 2.65 -8.64
CA SER A 84 -5.83 1.91 -9.84
C SER A 84 -6.14 2.69 -11.14
N LYS A 85 -7.25 3.46 -11.19
CA LYS A 85 -7.62 4.29 -12.36
C LYS A 85 -6.72 5.51 -12.54
N SER A 86 -6.16 6.05 -11.47
CA SER A 86 -5.18 7.16 -11.55
C SER A 86 -3.88 6.72 -12.24
N ARG A 87 -3.60 5.42 -12.28
CA ARG A 87 -2.45 4.84 -13.00
C ARG A 87 -2.71 4.70 -14.51
N SER A 88 -3.97 4.52 -14.93
CA SER A 88 -4.36 4.27 -16.33
C SER A 88 -4.72 5.52 -17.13
N LYS A 89 -4.91 6.68 -16.48
CA LYS A 89 -5.42 7.92 -17.12
C LYS A 89 -4.43 8.72 -17.96
N VAL A 90 -3.25 8.19 -18.33
CA VAL A 90 -2.36 8.88 -19.27
C VAL A 90 -1.87 7.90 -20.33
N GLY A 91 -2.55 7.89 -21.48
CA GLY A 91 -2.12 7.16 -22.67
C GLY A 91 -0.82 7.76 -23.21
N GLY A 92 0.26 6.97 -23.20
CA GLY A 92 1.54 7.36 -23.77
C GLY A 92 2.71 6.65 -23.09
N ARG A 93 3.76 6.33 -23.88
CA ARG A 93 4.99 5.68 -23.42
C ARG A 93 5.62 6.45 -22.24
N GLY A 94 5.39 5.96 -21.02
CA GLY A 94 6.15 6.32 -19.82
C GLY A 94 5.45 7.30 -18.88
N GLY A 95 4.94 6.76 -17.77
CA GLY A 95 4.65 7.53 -16.55
C GLY A 95 3.20 7.94 -16.39
N GLY A 96 2.38 7.05 -15.80
CA GLY A 96 1.19 7.52 -15.08
C GLY A 96 1.62 8.52 -14.01
N ASN A 97 0.72 9.44 -13.61
CA ASN A 97 1.04 10.42 -12.58
C ASN A 97 1.23 9.73 -11.24
N THR A 98 2.47 9.32 -10.98
CA THR A 98 2.86 8.50 -9.82
C THR A 98 2.60 9.27 -8.53
N PHE A 99 2.61 10.60 -8.59
CA PHE A 99 2.25 11.47 -7.49
C PHE A 99 0.76 11.34 -7.14
N ASP A 100 -0.15 11.50 -8.11
CA ASP A 100 -1.59 11.35 -7.88
C ASP A 100 -1.97 9.94 -7.42
N TYR A 101 -1.31 8.93 -7.97
CA TYR A 101 -1.46 7.55 -7.53
C TYR A 101 -1.07 7.40 -6.05
N ASN A 102 0.12 7.89 -5.66
CA ASN A 102 0.58 7.78 -4.27
C ASN A 102 -0.33 8.55 -3.30
N LEU A 103 -0.75 9.77 -3.66
CA LEU A 103 -1.70 10.55 -2.84
C LEU A 103 -3.02 9.79 -2.64
N CYS A 104 -3.53 9.17 -3.70
CA CYS A 104 -4.74 8.35 -3.60
C CYS A 104 -4.53 7.15 -2.66
N ILE A 105 -3.40 6.44 -2.78
CA ILE A 105 -3.08 5.31 -1.87
C ILE A 105 -2.97 5.79 -0.42
N TYR A 106 -2.39 6.97 -0.18
CA TYR A 106 -2.29 7.53 1.17
C TYR A 106 -3.68 7.79 1.77
N ASP A 107 -4.64 8.25 0.97
CA ASP A 107 -6.02 8.43 1.42
C ASP A 107 -6.72 7.11 1.75
N ASN A 108 -6.46 6.04 0.98
CA ASN A 108 -6.95 4.70 1.32
C ASN A 108 -6.34 4.20 2.64
N MET A 109 -5.06 4.48 2.91
CA MET A 109 -4.42 4.14 4.20
C MET A 109 -5.02 4.92 5.37
N ARG A 110 -5.31 6.22 5.20
CA ARG A 110 -6.02 7.00 6.22
C ARG A 110 -7.42 6.44 6.48
N THR A 111 -8.09 5.95 5.45
CA THR A 111 -9.40 5.27 5.57
C THR A 111 -9.30 3.99 6.40
N LEU A 112 -8.23 3.22 6.22
CA LEU A 112 -7.95 2.04 7.06
C LEU A 112 -7.76 2.42 8.53
N VAL A 113 -6.97 3.47 8.81
CA VAL A 113 -6.76 3.95 10.19
C VAL A 113 -8.08 4.44 10.78
N ASN A 114 -8.90 5.19 10.04
CA ASN A 114 -10.23 5.61 10.50
C ASN A 114 -11.11 4.41 10.88
N THR A 115 -11.14 3.38 10.03
CA THR A 115 -11.91 2.14 10.27
C THR A 115 -11.42 1.43 11.54
N PHE A 116 -10.10 1.39 11.76
CA PHE A 116 -9.50 0.82 12.96
C PHE A 116 -9.94 1.57 14.23
N PHE A 117 -9.86 2.90 14.24
CA PHE A 117 -10.26 3.72 15.39
C PHE A 117 -11.77 3.73 15.62
N GLU A 118 -12.57 3.73 14.56
CA GLU A 118 -14.02 3.56 14.65
C GLU A 118 -14.39 2.24 15.31
N SER A 119 -13.71 1.14 14.93
CA SER A 119 -13.92 -0.18 15.52
C SER A 119 -13.64 -0.20 17.02
N ILE A 120 -12.57 0.48 17.48
CA ILE A 120 -12.28 0.65 18.91
C ILE A 120 -13.38 1.47 19.59
N ASN A 121 -13.72 2.64 19.03
CA ASN A 121 -14.65 3.58 19.66
C ASN A 121 -16.10 3.09 19.69
N THR A 122 -16.48 2.20 18.78
CA THR A 122 -17.83 1.60 18.71
C THR A 122 -17.88 0.18 19.27
N SER A 123 -16.74 -0.37 19.71
CA SER A 123 -16.62 -1.76 20.15
C SER A 123 -17.10 -2.79 19.11
N ASN A 124 -16.99 -2.46 17.82
CA ASN A 124 -17.40 -3.30 16.71
C ASN A 124 -16.19 -3.86 15.97
N LEU A 125 -15.86 -5.12 16.23
CA LEU A 125 -14.69 -5.80 15.64
C LEU A 125 -14.92 -6.28 14.20
N ASP A 126 -16.17 -6.44 13.76
CA ASP A 126 -16.46 -7.05 12.46
C ASP A 126 -15.94 -6.21 11.29
N ASN A 127 -15.92 -4.89 11.46
CA ASN A 127 -15.43 -3.96 10.43
C ASN A 127 -13.92 -4.05 10.26
N ILE A 128 -13.15 -4.22 11.35
CA ILE A 128 -11.69 -4.25 11.27
C ILE A 128 -11.19 -5.56 10.65
N LEU A 129 -11.88 -6.67 10.89
CA LEU A 129 -11.50 -7.99 10.37
C LEU A 129 -11.49 -8.05 8.84
N LYS A 130 -12.23 -7.17 8.17
CA LYS A 130 -12.24 -7.07 6.69
C LYS A 130 -11.01 -6.36 6.14
N VAL A 131 -10.37 -5.52 6.94
CA VAL A 131 -9.31 -4.62 6.47
C VAL A 131 -7.96 -4.86 7.15
N VAL A 132 -7.84 -5.99 7.86
CA VAL A 132 -6.60 -6.52 8.43
C VAL A 132 -6.15 -7.72 7.61
N ASP A 133 -4.85 -7.78 7.35
CA ASP A 133 -4.18 -8.91 6.72
C ASP A 133 -4.46 -10.23 7.44
N GLU A 134 -4.77 -11.29 6.69
CA GLU A 134 -5.26 -12.57 7.25
C GLU A 134 -4.32 -13.13 8.33
N ASP A 135 -3.02 -13.16 8.03
CA ASP A 135 -1.98 -13.68 8.93
C ASP A 135 -1.83 -12.82 10.19
N SER A 136 -2.32 -11.58 10.15
CA SER A 136 -2.18 -10.58 11.20
C SER A 136 -3.46 -10.42 12.05
N LYS A 137 -4.59 -11.00 11.62
CA LYS A 137 -5.90 -10.82 12.28
C LYS A 137 -5.89 -11.16 13.76
N SER A 138 -5.31 -12.29 14.14
CA SER A 138 -5.27 -12.71 15.55
C SER A 138 -4.57 -11.69 16.44
N THR A 139 -3.39 -11.23 16.03
CA THR A 139 -2.59 -10.25 16.78
C THR A 139 -3.28 -8.90 16.86
N VAL A 140 -3.81 -8.40 15.74
CA VAL A 140 -4.48 -7.10 15.68
C VAL A 140 -5.81 -7.14 16.45
N THR A 141 -6.60 -8.20 16.34
CA THR A 141 -7.88 -8.34 17.07
C THR A 141 -7.63 -8.33 18.57
N LYS A 142 -6.64 -9.09 19.05
CA LYS A 142 -6.27 -9.08 20.47
C LYS A 142 -5.90 -7.68 20.96
N LEU A 143 -5.13 -6.94 20.17
CA LEU A 143 -4.81 -5.55 20.47
C LEU A 143 -6.10 -4.69 20.56
N LEU A 144 -7.02 -4.80 19.61
CA LEU A 144 -8.28 -4.06 19.66
C LEU A 144 -9.12 -4.41 20.89
N GLU A 145 -9.24 -5.70 21.21
CA GLU A 145 -9.98 -6.15 22.40
C GLU A 145 -9.39 -5.55 23.67
N ASP A 146 -8.07 -5.58 23.83
CA ASP A 146 -7.36 -4.95 24.95
C ASP A 146 -7.64 -3.44 25.02
N LYS A 147 -7.70 -2.76 23.86
CA LYS A 147 -8.05 -1.34 23.77
C LYS A 147 -9.51 -1.07 24.12
N ILE A 148 -10.46 -1.80 23.53
CA ILE A 148 -11.89 -1.66 23.80
C ILE A 148 -12.16 -1.85 25.30
N ASN A 149 -11.57 -2.88 25.92
CA ASN A 149 -11.71 -3.13 27.35
C ASN A 149 -11.12 -1.99 28.20
N LYS A 150 -10.01 -1.39 27.77
CA LYS A 150 -9.39 -0.25 28.46
C LYS A 150 -10.22 1.05 28.32
N PHE A 151 -10.90 1.27 27.20
CA PHE A 151 -11.58 2.55 26.92
C PHE A 151 -13.08 2.54 27.24
N SER A 152 -13.76 1.40 27.12
CA SER A 152 -15.17 1.25 27.50
C SER A 152 -15.43 1.63 28.97
N THR A 153 -14.42 1.46 29.84
CA THR A 153 -14.51 1.81 31.27
C THR A 153 -14.44 3.31 31.55
N ASN A 154 -13.88 4.11 30.64
CA ASN A 154 -13.61 5.54 30.86
C ASN A 154 -14.54 6.47 30.05
N ASN A 155 -15.48 5.94 29.28
CA ASN A 155 -16.40 6.70 28.38
C ASN A 155 -15.69 7.74 27.49
N SER A 156 -14.43 7.50 27.15
CA SER A 156 -13.58 8.35 26.31
C SER A 156 -13.44 7.72 24.93
N LYS A 157 -13.24 8.56 23.91
CA LYS A 157 -12.99 8.13 22.54
C LYS A 157 -11.53 8.36 22.20
N LEU A 158 -10.92 7.40 21.51
CA LEU A 158 -9.63 7.61 20.91
C LEU A 158 -9.77 8.43 19.63
N THR A 159 -8.95 9.47 19.52
CA THR A 159 -8.73 10.21 18.29
C THR A 159 -7.29 10.03 17.83
N TRP A 160 -7.05 10.19 16.53
CA TRP A 160 -5.72 10.07 15.95
C TRP A 160 -5.44 11.25 15.02
N MET A 161 -4.16 11.58 14.89
CA MET A 161 -3.66 12.56 13.94
C MET A 161 -2.43 12.00 13.24
N GLU A 162 -2.35 12.22 11.93
CA GLU A 162 -1.16 11.88 11.15
C GLU A 162 0.06 12.66 11.65
N GLU A 163 1.10 11.95 12.09
CA GLU A 163 2.40 12.56 12.37
C GLU A 163 3.23 12.63 11.08
N SER A 164 3.14 11.59 10.26
CA SER A 164 3.86 11.47 9.00
C SER A 164 3.00 10.82 7.94
N GLU A 165 3.09 11.29 6.70
CA GLU A 165 2.52 10.60 5.55
C GLU A 165 2.96 9.12 5.49
N PRO A 166 2.13 8.21 4.95
CA PRO A 166 2.54 6.84 4.73
C PRO A 166 3.81 6.75 3.88
N ARG A 167 4.81 6.03 4.39
CA ARG A 167 6.09 5.83 3.73
C ARG A 167 6.27 4.39 3.31
N LYS A 168 6.85 4.20 2.14
CA LYS A 168 7.20 2.87 1.63
C LYS A 168 8.29 2.23 2.49
N THR A 169 8.00 1.05 3.03
CA THR A 169 8.93 0.24 3.85
C THR A 169 9.32 -1.08 3.17
N GLY A 170 8.70 -1.40 2.04
CA GLY A 170 9.04 -2.58 1.25
C GLY A 170 8.45 -2.50 -0.16
N SER A 171 8.60 -3.57 -0.94
CA SER A 171 8.08 -3.63 -2.32
C SER A 171 6.56 -3.44 -2.40
N ARG A 172 5.85 -3.91 -1.36
CA ARG A 172 4.39 -3.92 -1.18
C ARG A 172 3.97 -3.47 0.23
N ASN A 173 4.88 -2.88 1.00
CA ASN A 173 4.62 -2.46 2.37
C ASN A 173 4.76 -0.96 2.49
N MET A 174 3.90 -0.35 3.32
CA MET A 174 4.02 1.02 3.78
C MET A 174 3.83 1.09 5.29
N SER A 175 4.21 2.20 5.90
CA SER A 175 3.90 2.47 7.30
C SER A 175 3.74 3.96 7.55
N MET A 176 2.96 4.32 8.56
CA MET A 176 2.82 5.70 9.02
C MET A 176 2.88 5.78 10.54
N TYR A 177 3.49 6.85 11.05
CA TYR A 177 3.34 7.22 12.45
C TYR A 177 2.09 8.08 12.65
N ILE A 178 1.38 7.80 13.73
CA ILE A 178 0.21 8.56 14.16
C ILE A 178 0.34 8.91 15.65
N ASN A 179 -0.16 10.09 15.99
CA ASN A 179 -0.36 10.51 17.36
C ASN A 179 -1.78 10.17 17.79
N ILE A 180 -1.91 9.52 18.94
CA ILE A 180 -3.17 9.06 19.51
C ILE A 180 -3.46 9.88 20.75
N SER A 181 -4.68 10.39 20.84
CA SER A 181 -5.15 11.10 22.03
C SER A 181 -6.44 10.49 22.56
N GLN A 182 -6.50 10.38 23.88
CA GLN A 182 -7.72 9.99 24.61
C GLN A 182 -8.38 11.21 25.26
N ASP A 183 -7.56 12.18 25.70
CA ASP A 183 -7.94 13.46 26.32
C ASP A 183 -6.84 14.51 26.00
N GLU A 184 -7.01 15.78 26.41
CA GLU A 184 -6.05 16.89 26.11
C GLU A 184 -4.61 16.66 26.60
N ASN A 185 -4.37 15.70 27.51
CA ASN A 185 -3.10 15.50 28.19
C ASN A 185 -2.38 14.18 27.88
N SER A 186 -3.02 13.24 27.17
CA SER A 186 -2.42 11.93 26.84
C SER A 186 -2.20 11.82 25.35
N ILE A 187 -0.94 11.91 24.92
CA ILE A 187 -0.51 11.65 23.54
C ILE A 187 0.39 10.42 23.56
N ASP A 188 -0.02 9.38 22.83
CA ASP A 188 0.80 8.19 22.55
C ASP A 188 1.09 8.15 21.05
N ARG A 189 2.22 7.54 20.66
CA ARG A 189 2.66 7.47 19.28
C ARG A 189 2.63 6.03 18.80
N TRP A 190 1.86 5.77 17.75
CA TRP A 190 1.72 4.43 17.18
C TRP A 190 2.28 4.37 15.76
N LEU A 191 2.85 3.22 15.40
CA LEU A 191 3.25 2.89 14.03
C LEU A 191 2.22 1.91 13.44
N ILE A 192 1.56 2.35 12.38
CA ILE A 192 0.65 1.50 11.60
C ILE A 192 1.40 1.02 10.36
N SER A 193 1.47 -0.29 10.18
CA SER A 193 2.04 -0.91 8.99
C SER A 193 0.93 -1.44 8.09
N PHE A 194 1.11 -1.28 6.79
CA PHE A 194 0.18 -1.70 5.75
C PHE A 194 0.88 -2.64 4.77
N THR A 195 0.10 -3.54 4.19
CA THR A 195 0.54 -4.36 3.06
C THR A 195 -0.48 -4.31 1.94
N GLU A 196 0.02 -4.31 0.71
CA GLU A 196 -0.81 -4.41 -0.49
C GLU A 196 -1.19 -5.88 -0.73
N LEU A 197 -2.44 -6.15 -1.09
CA LEU A 197 -2.97 -7.47 -1.45
C LEU A 197 -2.85 -7.74 -2.96
N GLY A 198 -2.82 -9.02 -3.33
CA GLY A 198 -2.81 -9.44 -4.75
C GLY A 198 -1.50 -9.13 -5.48
N LYS A 199 -1.56 -8.37 -6.57
CA LYS A 199 -0.40 -7.97 -7.38
C LYS A 199 0.07 -6.57 -6.98
N LYS A 200 1.37 -6.28 -7.20
CA LYS A 200 1.93 -4.97 -6.93
C LYS A 200 1.23 -3.87 -7.75
N GLY A 201 0.74 -2.84 -7.08
CA GLY A 201 -0.02 -1.75 -7.66
C GLY A 201 -1.48 -2.08 -7.96
N SER A 202 -2.06 -3.05 -7.25
CA SER A 202 -3.51 -3.33 -7.24
C SER A 202 -4.30 -2.19 -6.58
N GLY A 203 -3.67 -1.46 -5.66
CA GLY A 203 -4.35 -0.44 -4.85
C GLY A 203 -5.15 -1.02 -3.67
N LEU A 204 -5.14 -2.34 -3.50
CA LEU A 204 -5.80 -3.02 -2.39
C LEU A 204 -4.87 -3.07 -1.19
N TRP A 205 -5.15 -2.30 -0.15
CA TRP A 205 -4.32 -2.23 1.06
C TRP A 205 -5.08 -2.72 2.29
N VAL A 206 -4.34 -3.33 3.21
CA VAL A 206 -4.81 -3.77 4.53
C VAL A 206 -3.81 -3.41 5.62
N ILE A 207 -4.28 -3.35 6.86
CA ILE A 207 -3.45 -3.21 8.05
C ILE A 207 -2.74 -4.53 8.29
N LYS A 208 -1.41 -4.46 8.38
CA LYS A 208 -0.54 -5.60 8.70
C LYS A 208 -0.17 -5.64 10.17
N SER A 209 0.08 -4.49 10.79
CA SER A 209 0.38 -4.44 12.22
C SER A 209 0.16 -3.05 12.77
N VAL A 210 -0.03 -3.00 14.08
CA VAL A 210 -0.09 -1.78 14.88
C VAL A 210 0.90 -1.96 16.03
N GLN A 211 1.82 -1.03 16.17
CA GLN A 211 2.82 -1.02 17.24
C GLN A 211 2.66 0.23 18.08
N GLU A 212 2.53 0.05 19.38
CA GLU A 212 2.29 1.13 20.34
C GLU A 212 3.60 1.69 20.93
N ASN A 213 3.53 2.86 21.57
CA ASN A 213 4.62 3.49 22.32
C ASN A 213 5.94 3.61 21.52
N GLN A 214 5.84 4.14 20.30
CA GLN A 214 6.97 4.38 19.38
C GLN A 214 7.61 5.76 19.55
#